data_AF-A0AA43D897-F1
#
_entry.id   AF-A0AA43D897-F1
#
_cell.length_a   1.000
_cell.length_b   1.000
_cell.length_c   1.000
_cell.angle_alpha   90.00
_cell.angle_beta   90.00
_cell.angle_gamma   90.00
#
_symmetry.space_group_name_H-M   'P 1'
#
loop_
_entity.id
_entity.type
_entity.pdbx_description
1 polymer ?
#
loop_
_entity_poly.entity_id
_entity_poly.type
_entity_poly.pdbx_seq_one_letter_code
_entity_poly.pdbx_strand_id
1 'polypeptide(L)'
;MDTFKSFESELYTVNDQSFADIALDLFRFQAANNPVYKAFLQYLSVNIATIGSLEDVPFLPITLFKQYIIKSGSWQPEVIFTSSGTTSGKLSQHAIQSLEFYLQHSRKCFEWFFGP
;
A
#
# COMPACT_ATOMS: atom_id res chain seq x y z
N MET A 1 15.88 10.60 -2.03
CA MET A 1 14.96 10.69 -3.19
C MET A 1 13.61 10.23 -2.68
N ASP A 2 12.67 11.15 -2.51
CA ASP A 2 11.32 10.88 -2.01
C ASP A 2 10.47 10.23 -3.10
N THR A 3 10.61 8.92 -3.25
CA THR A 3 9.97 8.13 -4.32
C THR A 3 8.44 8.10 -4.20
N PHE A 4 7.88 8.29 -3.00
CA PHE A 4 6.42 8.26 -2.81
C PHE A 4 5.70 9.42 -3.54
N LYS A 5 6.30 10.61 -3.60
CA LYS A 5 5.74 11.74 -4.38
C LYS A 5 5.68 11.45 -5.88
N SER A 6 6.55 10.59 -6.42
CA SER A 6 6.51 10.18 -7.84
C SER A 6 5.25 9.37 -8.15
N PHE A 7 4.90 8.45 -7.25
CA PHE A 7 3.74 7.58 -7.43
C PHE A 7 2.41 8.34 -7.39
N GLU A 8 2.30 9.45 -6.66
CA GLU A 8 1.08 10.27 -6.64
C GLU A 8 0.69 10.79 -8.03
N SER A 9 1.69 11.20 -8.84
CA SER A 9 1.45 11.65 -10.21
C SER A 9 1.19 10.51 -11.19
N GLU A 10 1.87 9.37 -11.01
CA GLU A 10 1.70 8.18 -11.86
C GLU A 10 0.35 7.49 -11.63
N LEU A 11 -0.23 7.63 -10.44
CA LEU A 11 -1.53 7.05 -10.10
C LEU A 11 -2.64 7.43 -11.09
N TYR A 12 -2.60 8.65 -11.63
CA TYR A 12 -3.61 9.15 -12.57
C TYR A 12 -3.32 8.82 -14.04
N THR A 13 -2.22 8.14 -14.34
CA THR A 13 -1.87 7.66 -15.69
C THR A 13 -2.11 6.15 -15.84
N VAL A 14 -2.47 5.47 -14.74
CA VAL A 14 -2.79 4.04 -14.71
C VAL A 14 -3.94 3.72 -15.67
N ASN A 15 -3.72 2.71 -16.51
CA ASN A 15 -4.71 2.10 -17.39
C ASN A 15 -4.38 0.60 -17.55
N ASP A 16 -5.21 -0.16 -18.26
CA ASP A 16 -5.04 -1.62 -18.40
C ASP A 16 -3.66 -2.04 -18.92
N GLN A 17 -3.00 -1.21 -19.74
CA GLN A 17 -1.70 -1.50 -20.32
C GLN A 17 -0.55 -1.14 -19.37
N SER A 18 -0.70 -0.10 -18.55
CA SER A 18 0.34 0.38 -17.63
C SER A 18 0.23 -0.19 -16.21
N PHE A 19 -0.92 -0.76 -15.85
CA PHE A 19 -1.22 -1.20 -14.49
C PHE A 19 -0.19 -2.20 -13.94
N ALA A 20 0.12 -3.24 -14.70
CA ALA A 20 1.03 -4.30 -14.24
C ALA A 20 2.43 -3.77 -13.94
N ASP A 21 2.98 -2.92 -14.82
CA ASP A 21 4.30 -2.34 -14.65
C ASP A 21 4.36 -1.41 -13.42
N ILE A 22 3.37 -0.51 -13.30
CA ILE A 22 3.27 0.41 -12.16
C ILE A 22 3.12 -0.36 -10.84
N ALA A 23 2.31 -1.42 -10.83
CA ALA A 23 2.11 -2.25 -9.65
C ALA A 23 3.37 -3.03 -9.25
N LEU A 24 4.15 -3.53 -10.22
CA LEU A 24 5.44 -4.19 -9.97
C LEU A 24 6.49 -3.21 -9.43
N ASP A 25 6.53 -1.99 -9.94
CA ASP A 25 7.42 -0.94 -9.43
C ASP A 25 7.02 -0.49 -8.02
N LEU A 26 5.72 -0.38 -7.75
CA LEU A 26 5.21 -0.13 -6.41
C LEU A 26 5.59 -1.27 -5.45
N PHE A 27 5.44 -2.52 -5.88
CA PHE A 27 5.87 -3.69 -5.10
C PHE A 27 7.36 -3.61 -4.75
N ARG A 28 8.24 -3.35 -5.72
CA ARG A 28 9.70 -3.23 -5.50
C ARG A 28 10.01 -2.10 -4.52
N PHE A 29 9.34 -0.95 -4.67
CA PHE A 29 9.46 0.16 -3.75
C PHE A 29 9.05 -0.22 -2.32
N GLN A 30 7.89 -0.87 -2.16
CA GLN A 30 7.39 -1.32 -0.86
C GLN A 30 8.31 -2.39 -0.24
N ALA A 31 8.80 -3.35 -1.03
CA ALA A 31 9.72 -4.38 -0.58
C ALA A 31 11.04 -3.79 -0.04
N ALA A 32 11.49 -2.67 -0.59
CA ALA A 32 12.68 -1.96 -0.11
C ALA A 32 12.41 -1.02 1.08
N ASN A 33 11.25 -0.37 1.13
CA ASN A 33 11.00 0.77 2.01
C ASN A 33 9.95 0.53 3.11
N ASN A 34 9.26 -0.62 3.11
CA ASN A 34 8.36 -1.02 4.19
C ASN A 34 9.06 -2.04 5.10
N PRO A 35 9.46 -1.67 6.32
CA PRO A 35 10.22 -2.57 7.21
C PRO A 35 9.50 -3.88 7.52
N VAL A 36 8.17 -3.85 7.67
CA VAL A 36 7.37 -5.04 7.98
C VAL A 36 7.29 -5.95 6.77
N TYR A 37 7.01 -5.38 5.59
CA TYR A 37 6.91 -6.19 4.36
C TYR A 37 8.26 -6.76 3.96
N LYS A 38 9.34 -5.96 4.09
CA LYS A 38 10.72 -6.42 3.87
C LYS A 38 11.07 -7.62 4.75
N ALA A 39 10.79 -7.53 6.05
CA ALA A 39 11.03 -8.64 6.97
C ALA A 39 10.19 -9.87 6.60
N PHE A 40 8.91 -9.68 6.24
CA PHE A 40 8.04 -10.76 5.79
C PHE A 40 8.59 -11.48 4.55
N LEU A 41 9.01 -10.73 3.52
CA LEU A 41 9.63 -11.29 2.31
C LEU A 41 10.93 -12.06 2.63
N GLN A 42 11.74 -11.56 3.56
CA GLN A 42 12.94 -12.24 4.04
C GLN A 42 12.62 -13.57 4.72
N TYR A 43 11.61 -13.63 5.59
CA TYR A 43 11.18 -14.88 6.23
C TYR A 43 10.66 -15.91 5.23
N LEU A 44 10.03 -15.46 4.15
CA LEU A 44 9.58 -16.33 3.06
C LEU A 44 10.71 -16.73 2.09
N SER A 45 11.93 -16.23 2.28
CA SER A 45 13.06 -16.42 1.36
C SER A 45 12.74 -15.99 -0.09
N VAL A 46 11.92 -14.93 -0.23
CA VAL A 46 11.50 -14.41 -1.54
C VAL A 46 12.64 -13.60 -2.16
N ASN A 47 12.99 -13.94 -3.41
CA ASN A 47 13.87 -13.11 -4.21
C ASN A 47 13.06 -12.06 -4.98
N ILE A 48 13.12 -10.81 -4.56
CA ILE A 48 12.38 -9.69 -5.17
C ILE A 48 12.69 -9.56 -6.68
N ALA A 49 13.93 -9.86 -7.08
CA ALA A 49 14.36 -9.73 -8.48
C ALA A 49 13.74 -10.77 -9.43
N THR A 50 13.16 -11.86 -8.89
CA THR A 50 12.51 -12.90 -9.70
C THR A 50 11.01 -12.70 -9.86
N ILE A 51 10.43 -11.71 -9.18
CA ILE A 51 8.99 -11.39 -9.28
C ILE A 51 8.74 -10.67 -10.60
N GLY A 52 8.15 -11.39 -11.55
CA GLY A 52 7.92 -10.94 -12.91
C GLY A 52 6.46 -10.62 -13.22
N SER A 53 5.52 -11.16 -12.44
CA SER A 53 4.09 -10.88 -12.60
C SER A 53 3.41 -10.57 -11.26
N LEU A 54 2.16 -10.11 -11.32
CA LEU A 54 1.39 -9.73 -10.13
C LEU A 54 1.02 -10.95 -9.27
N GLU A 55 0.83 -12.11 -9.91
CA GLU A 55 0.50 -13.38 -9.26
C GLU A 55 1.65 -13.90 -8.39
N ASP A 56 2.89 -13.50 -8.70
CA ASP A 56 4.08 -13.87 -7.94
C ASP A 56 4.22 -13.06 -6.63
N VAL A 57 3.51 -11.93 -6.49
CA VAL A 57 3.66 -11.01 -5.35
C VAL A 57 3.13 -11.66 -4.07
N PRO A 58 3.97 -11.85 -3.03
CA PRO A 58 3.53 -12.47 -1.79
C PRO A 58 2.55 -11.59 -1.01
N PHE A 59 1.37 -12.13 -0.70
CA PHE A 59 0.35 -11.42 0.06
C PHE A 59 0.70 -11.28 1.53
N LEU A 60 0.59 -10.06 2.06
CA LEU A 60 0.85 -9.76 3.46
C LEU A 60 -0.34 -10.20 4.35
N PRO A 61 -0.14 -11.07 5.36
CA PRO A 61 -1.23 -11.53 6.22
C PRO A 61 -1.93 -10.41 6.97
N ILE A 62 -3.27 -10.46 7.03
CA ILE A 62 -4.09 -9.46 7.75
C ILE A 62 -3.72 -9.34 9.24
N THR A 63 -3.24 -10.41 9.87
CA THR A 63 -2.79 -10.40 11.27
C THR A 63 -1.66 -9.38 11.50
N LEU A 64 -0.80 -9.14 10.52
CA LEU A 64 0.29 -8.17 10.65
C LEU A 64 -0.24 -6.74 10.72
N PHE A 65 -1.34 -6.43 10.05
CA PHE A 65 -2.01 -5.12 10.15
C PHE A 65 -2.62 -4.87 11.54
N LYS A 66 -2.85 -5.91 12.34
CA LYS A 66 -3.31 -5.79 13.75
C LYS A 66 -2.17 -5.58 14.73
N GLN A 67 -0.95 -5.97 14.34
CA GLN A 67 0.21 -6.01 15.22
C GLN A 67 1.20 -4.88 14.94
N TYR A 68 1.30 -4.45 13.67
CA TYR A 68 2.30 -3.52 13.18
C TYR A 68 1.67 -2.42 12.32
N ILE A 69 2.30 -1.25 12.32
CA ILE A 69 1.97 -0.18 11.37
C ILE A 69 2.65 -0.49 10.04
N ILE A 70 1.83 -0.87 9.04
CA ILE A 70 2.30 -1.19 7.70
C ILE A 70 2.43 0.11 6.90
N LYS A 71 3.66 0.56 6.65
CA LYS A 71 3.94 1.76 5.86
C LYS A 71 5.29 1.70 5.15
N SER A 72 5.38 2.39 4.01
CA SER A 72 6.64 2.58 3.28
C SER A 72 7.23 3.95 3.56
N GLY A 73 8.52 3.99 3.88
CA GLY A 73 9.24 5.23 4.19
C GLY A 73 9.07 5.70 5.63
N SER A 74 9.57 6.90 5.90
CA SER A 74 9.61 7.50 7.24
C SER A 74 8.73 8.75 7.30
N TRP A 75 7.54 8.59 7.87
CA TRP A 75 6.58 9.67 8.11
C TRP A 75 5.72 9.33 9.33
N GLN A 76 5.09 10.33 9.94
CA GLN A 76 4.12 10.12 11.02
C GLN A 76 2.69 10.18 10.45
N PRO A 77 1.79 9.26 10.86
CA PRO A 77 0.42 9.29 10.36
C PRO A 77 -0.31 10.55 10.83
N GLU A 78 -1.01 11.21 9.92
CA GLU A 78 -1.98 12.26 10.28
C GLU A 78 -3.22 11.64 10.93
N VAL A 79 -3.64 10.46 10.46
CA VAL A 79 -4.72 9.67 11.05
C VAL A 79 -4.44 8.17 10.92
N ILE A 80 -5.02 7.38 11.81
CA ILE A 80 -5.03 5.92 11.72
C ILE A 80 -6.49 5.45 11.66
N PHE A 81 -6.90 4.90 10.52
CA PHE A 81 -8.18 4.22 10.40
C PHE A 81 -8.09 2.81 10.96
N THR A 82 -9.23 2.28 11.40
CA THR A 82 -9.32 0.92 11.94
C THR A 82 -10.48 0.16 11.31
N SER A 83 -10.34 -1.17 11.21
CA SER A 83 -11.44 -2.04 10.77
C SER A 83 -12.60 -2.02 11.76
N SER A 84 -13.85 -2.16 11.29
CA SER A 84 -15.00 -2.42 12.16
C SER A 84 -14.84 -3.77 12.88
N GLY A 85 -14.77 -3.74 14.20
CA GLY A 85 -14.56 -4.92 15.03
C GLY A 85 -15.85 -5.42 15.66
N THR A 86 -16.12 -6.71 15.55
CA THR A 86 -17.25 -7.38 16.23
C THR A 86 -16.79 -8.17 17.46
N THR A 87 -15.49 -8.23 17.74
CA THR A 87 -14.90 -9.07 18.79
C THR A 87 -13.83 -8.29 19.57
N SER A 88 -13.61 -8.65 20.83
CA SER A 88 -12.73 -8.01 21.83
C SER A 88 -11.22 -8.00 21.51
N GLY A 89 -10.83 -8.25 20.26
CA GLY A 89 -9.44 -8.30 19.80
C GLY A 89 -8.91 -6.96 19.25
N LYS A 90 -7.59 -6.90 19.05
CA LYS A 90 -6.95 -5.77 18.36
C LYS A 90 -7.44 -5.66 16.91
N LEU A 91 -7.85 -4.44 16.53
CA LEU A 91 -8.30 -4.12 15.19
C LEU A 91 -7.13 -3.93 14.23
N SER A 92 -7.37 -4.18 12.95
CA SER A 92 -6.39 -3.86 11.92
C SER A 92 -6.28 -2.34 11.81
N GLN A 93 -5.06 -1.86 11.60
CA GLN A 93 -4.73 -0.43 11.53
C GLN A 93 -4.31 -0.05 10.11
N HIS A 94 -4.78 1.10 9.64
CA HIS A 94 -4.38 1.70 8.38
C HIS A 94 -3.89 3.13 8.63
N ALA A 95 -2.57 3.31 8.62
CA ALA A 95 -1.93 4.60 8.83
C ALA A 95 -1.97 5.43 7.55
N ILE A 96 -2.40 6.69 7.67
CA ILE A 96 -2.53 7.62 6.54
C ILE A 96 -1.46 8.71 6.65
N GLN A 97 -0.67 8.86 5.59
CA GLN A 97 0.39 9.87 5.53
C GLN A 97 -0.18 11.29 5.37
N SER A 98 -1.15 11.48 4.47
CA SER A 98 -1.85 12.75 4.26
C SER A 98 -3.35 12.48 4.15
N LEU A 99 -4.11 12.99 5.12
CA LEU A 99 -5.57 12.84 5.15
C LEU A 99 -6.21 13.60 3.98
N GLU A 100 -5.69 14.77 3.65
CA GLU A 100 -6.18 15.57 2.52
C GLU A 100 -6.06 14.79 1.20
N PHE A 101 -4.88 14.24 0.90
CA PHE A 101 -4.68 13.43 -0.31
C PHE A 101 -5.60 12.21 -0.33
N TYR A 102 -5.74 11.50 0.80
CA TYR A 102 -6.60 10.33 0.91
C TYR A 102 -8.07 10.67 0.57
N LEU A 103 -8.59 11.78 1.12
CA LEU A 103 -9.97 12.22 0.89
C LEU A 103 -10.17 12.69 -0.55
N GLN A 104 -9.24 13.49 -1.08
CA GLN A 104 -9.28 13.93 -2.48
C GLN A 104 -9.29 12.74 -3.45
N HIS A 105 -8.42 11.75 -3.22
CA HIS A 105 -8.34 10.57 -4.07
C HIS A 105 -9.61 9.71 -3.95
N SER A 106 -10.10 9.48 -2.72
CA SER A 106 -11.35 8.74 -2.49
C SER A 106 -12.54 9.38 -3.21
N ARG A 107 -12.62 10.72 -3.19
CA ARG A 107 -13.62 11.49 -3.92
C ARG A 107 -13.51 11.27 -5.43
N LYS A 108 -12.30 11.36 -6.01
CA LYS A 108 -12.10 11.09 -7.44
C LYS A 108 -12.52 9.69 -7.84
N CYS A 109 -12.22 8.68 -7.03
CA CYS A 109 -12.65 7.30 -7.28
C CYS A 109 -14.18 7.17 -7.25
N PHE A 110 -14.84 7.84 -6.31
CA PHE A 110 -16.30 7.89 -6.25
C PHE A 110 -16.89 8.56 -7.49
N GLU A 111 -16.38 9.74 -7.86
CA GLU A 111 -16.85 10.51 -9.02
C GLU A 111 -16.59 9.77 -10.34
N TRP A 112 -15.50 9.03 -10.44
CA TRP A 112 -15.20 8.20 -11.62
C TRP A 112 -16.25 7.11 -11.84
N PHE A 113 -16.77 6.50 -10.77
CA PHE A 113 -17.75 5.42 -10.88
C PHE A 113 -19.21 5.93 -10.92
N PHE A 114 -19.52 7.00 -10.18
CA PHE A 114 -20.91 7.47 -9.97
C PHE A 114 -21.23 8.81 -10.64
N GLY A 115 -20.23 9.54 -11.13
CA GLY A 115 -20.37 10.91 -11.63
C GLY A 115 -20.10 11.98 -10.56
N PRO A 116 -19.92 13.25 -10.98
CA PRO A 116 -19.66 14.38 -10.10
C PRO A 116 -20.85 14.78 -9.20
#